data_AF-A0A959SKI9-F1
#
_entry.id   AF-A0A959SKI9-F1
#
_cell.length_a   1.000
_cell.length_b   1.000
_cell.length_c   1.000
_cell.angle_alpha   90.00
_cell.angle_beta   90.00
_cell.angle_gamma   90.00
#
_symmetry.space_group_name_H-M   'P 1'
#
loop_
_entity.id
_entity.type
_entity.pdbx_description
1 polymer ?
#
loop_
_entity_poly.entity_id
_entity_poly.type
_entity_poly.pdbx_seq_one_letter_code
_entity_poly.pdbx_strand_id
1 'polypeptide(L)'
;MEHKSNARIGQIILWLIVALGVVLFIMIMLGNEAGIDGGLYLTYAVLGIGVVLAVLSGLMSLFTGGNLKSALIPLVALAAMFIVSYVLADGAVKPTWTISESTSKLIGAGLIMTGIAAGVAVAAAIYGGVMKLFK
;
A
#
# COMPACT_ATOMS: atom_id res chain seq x y z
N MET A 1 2.69 -25.13 21.74
CA MET A 1 3.74 -25.29 20.69
C MET A 1 3.26 -24.85 19.29
N GLU A 2 2.06 -24.26 19.15
CA GLU A 2 1.51 -23.79 17.84
C GLU A 2 2.06 -22.45 17.33
N HIS A 3 2.61 -21.58 18.19
CA HIS A 3 2.97 -20.21 17.81
C HIS A 3 4.13 -20.10 16.81
N LYS A 4 4.98 -21.14 16.69
CA LYS A 4 6.18 -21.13 15.84
C LYS A 4 5.89 -21.47 14.38
N SER A 5 4.79 -22.16 14.10
CA SER A 5 4.40 -22.58 12.74
C SER A 5 3.81 -21.39 11.93
N ASN A 6 2.94 -20.60 12.55
CA ASN A 6 2.26 -19.47 11.89
C ASN A 6 3.22 -18.37 11.42
N ALA A 7 4.29 -18.12 12.18
CA ALA A 7 5.32 -17.15 11.80
C ALA A 7 6.10 -17.56 10.52
N ARG A 8 6.28 -18.87 10.31
CA ARG A 8 6.98 -19.41 9.12
C ARG A 8 6.12 -19.29 7.87
N ILE A 9 4.81 -19.55 7.99
CA ILE A 9 3.85 -19.40 6.89
C ILE A 9 3.80 -17.95 6.42
N GLY A 10 3.68 -16.99 7.34
CA GLY A 10 3.69 -15.57 7.01
C GLY A 10 4.97 -15.12 6.29
N GLN A 11 6.14 -15.60 6.74
CA GLN A 11 7.41 -15.31 6.06
C GLN A 11 7.47 -15.92 4.66
N ILE A 12 7.01 -17.15 4.46
CA ILE A 12 7.01 -17.81 3.14
C ILE A 12 6.14 -17.03 2.16
N ILE A 13 4.94 -16.62 2.58
CA ILE A 13 4.03 -15.81 1.75
C ILE A 13 4.70 -14.48 1.37
N LEU A 14 5.38 -13.83 2.33
CA LEU A 14 6.05 -12.56 2.09
C LEU A 14 7.21 -12.71 1.08
N TRP A 15 8.01 -13.76 1.20
CA TRP A 15 9.06 -14.07 0.23
C TRP A 15 8.50 -14.41 -1.16
N LEU A 16 7.37 -15.10 -1.25
CA LEU A 16 6.68 -15.36 -2.52
C LEU A 16 6.22 -14.07 -3.20
N ILE A 17 5.62 -13.14 -2.44
CA ILE A 17 5.17 -11.84 -2.97
C ILE A 17 6.37 -11.01 -3.45
N VAL A 18 7.47 -10.99 -2.69
CA VAL A 18 8.70 -10.30 -3.07
C VAL A 18 9.29 -10.90 -4.36
N ALA A 19 9.39 -12.23 -4.43
CA ALA A 19 9.91 -12.91 -5.62
C ALA A 19 9.04 -12.63 -6.85
N LEU A 20 7.71 -12.70 -6.71
CA LEU A 20 6.77 -12.38 -7.78
C LEU A 20 6.92 -10.92 -8.24
N GLY A 21 7.06 -9.98 -7.31
CA GLY A 21 7.30 -8.57 -7.61
C GLY A 21 8.62 -8.34 -8.37
N VAL A 22 9.71 -9.01 -7.97
CA VAL A 22 11.00 -8.92 -8.67
C VAL A 22 10.90 -9.49 -10.09
N VAL A 23 10.23 -10.63 -10.28
CA VAL A 23 10.05 -11.23 -11.61
C VAL A 23 9.25 -10.30 -12.51
N LEU A 24 8.12 -9.77 -12.03
CA LEU A 24 7.29 -8.84 -12.82
C LEU A 24 8.06 -7.56 -13.16
N PHE A 25 8.86 -7.03 -12.24
CA PHE A 25 9.73 -5.88 -12.49
C PHE A 25 10.76 -6.16 -13.60
N ILE A 26 11.41 -7.32 -13.57
CA ILE A 26 12.34 -7.72 -14.63
C ILE A 26 11.60 -7.84 -15.97
N MET A 27 10.40 -8.42 -15.99
CA MET A 27 9.60 -8.54 -17.21
C MET A 27 9.24 -7.17 -17.80
N ILE A 28 8.92 -6.17 -16.97
CA ILE A 28 8.69 -4.79 -17.41
C ILE A 28 9.97 -4.19 -18.03
N MET A 29 11.12 -4.38 -17.39
CA MET A 29 12.41 -3.87 -17.90
C MET A 29 12.82 -4.52 -19.23
N LEU A 30 12.36 -5.75 -19.48
CA LEU A 30 12.56 -6.45 -20.75
C LEU A 30 11.50 -6.09 -21.80
N GLY A 31 10.59 -5.16 -21.51
CA GLY A 31 9.55 -4.70 -22.45
C GLY A 31 8.40 -5.68 -22.65
N ASN A 32 8.21 -6.64 -21.75
CA ASN A 32 7.12 -7.61 -21.84
C ASN A 32 5.83 -7.04 -21.22
N GLU A 33 4.78 -6.92 -22.03
CA GLU A 33 3.46 -6.40 -21.63
C GLU A 33 2.84 -7.19 -20.47
N ALA A 34 3.08 -8.51 -20.41
CA ALA A 34 2.62 -9.35 -19.32
C ALA A 34 3.20 -8.94 -17.94
N GLY A 35 4.36 -8.28 -17.93
CA GLY A 35 4.94 -7.72 -16.70
C GLY A 35 4.15 -6.53 -16.18
N ILE A 36 3.64 -5.68 -17.08
CA ILE A 36 2.84 -4.49 -16.74
C ILE A 36 1.48 -4.94 -16.21
N ASP A 37 0.77 -5.77 -16.98
CA ASP A 37 -0.55 -6.27 -16.58
C ASP A 37 -0.47 -7.10 -15.29
N GLY A 38 0.49 -8.04 -15.23
CA GLY A 38 0.73 -8.85 -14.04
C GLY A 38 1.08 -8.01 -12.81
N GLY A 39 1.91 -6.98 -12.97
CA GLY A 39 2.23 -6.02 -11.91
C GLY A 39 1.02 -5.25 -11.42
N LEU A 40 0.14 -4.84 -12.34
CA LEU A 40 -1.08 -4.10 -12.02
C LEU A 40 -2.09 -4.98 -11.28
N TYR A 41 -2.33 -6.21 -11.75
CA TYR A 41 -3.20 -7.18 -11.06
C TYR A 41 -2.68 -7.52 -9.68
N LEU A 42 -1.36 -7.77 -9.53
CA LEU A 42 -0.76 -8.04 -8.23
C LEU A 42 -0.93 -6.86 -7.27
N THR A 43 -0.71 -5.64 -7.76
CA THR A 43 -0.89 -4.42 -6.97
C THR A 43 -2.33 -4.28 -6.50
N TYR A 44 -3.32 -4.46 -7.37
CA TYR A 44 -4.74 -4.40 -6.98
C TYR A 44 -5.11 -5.48 -5.97
N ALA A 45 -4.60 -6.71 -6.13
CA ALA A 45 -4.86 -7.80 -5.19
C ALA A 45 -4.28 -7.52 -3.80
N VAL A 46 -2.99 -7.15 -3.73
CA VAL A 46 -2.30 -6.89 -2.46
C VAL A 46 -2.86 -5.65 -1.78
N LEU A 47 -3.15 -4.59 -2.53
CA LEU A 47 -3.77 -3.38 -2.00
C LEU A 47 -5.19 -3.66 -1.48
N GLY A 48 -5.99 -4.42 -2.23
CA GLY A 48 -7.33 -4.83 -1.79
C GLY A 48 -7.30 -5.63 -0.49
N ILE A 49 -6.41 -6.63 -0.39
CA ILE A 49 -6.20 -7.39 0.85
C ILE A 49 -5.75 -6.47 1.98
N GLY A 50 -4.79 -5.57 1.72
CA GLY A 50 -4.28 -4.62 2.70
C GLY A 50 -5.38 -3.72 3.27
N VAL A 51 -6.26 -3.19 2.41
CA VAL A 51 -7.41 -2.37 2.84
C VAL A 51 -8.37 -3.19 3.70
N VAL A 52 -8.70 -4.42 3.30
CA VAL A 52 -9.59 -5.30 4.09
C VAL A 52 -8.98 -5.58 5.46
N LEU A 53 -7.69 -5.93 5.53
CA LEU A 53 -7.01 -6.18 6.80
C LEU A 53 -6.92 -4.93 7.67
N ALA A 54 -6.68 -3.75 7.08
CA ALA A 54 -6.65 -2.48 7.80
C ALA A 54 -8.03 -2.14 8.41
N VAL A 55 -9.11 -2.34 7.65
CA VAL A 55 -10.48 -2.11 8.14
C VAL A 55 -10.82 -3.11 9.25
N LEU A 56 -10.57 -4.40 9.04
CA LEU A 56 -10.87 -5.45 10.03
C LEU A 56 -10.07 -5.24 11.32
N SER A 57 -8.78 -4.92 11.23
CA SER A 57 -7.95 -4.63 12.41
C SER A 57 -8.37 -3.37 13.14
N GLY A 58 -8.77 -2.32 12.40
CA GLY A 58 -9.34 -1.10 12.98
C GLY A 58 -10.65 -1.36 13.73
N LEU A 59 -11.59 -2.08 13.11
CA LEU A 59 -12.86 -2.46 13.73
C LEU A 59 -12.64 -3.34 14.96
N MET A 60 -11.79 -4.36 14.85
CA MET A 60 -11.48 -5.26 15.96
C MET A 60 -10.86 -4.50 17.14
N SER A 61 -10.01 -3.50 16.88
CA SER A 61 -9.43 -2.64 17.92
C SER A 61 -10.48 -1.80 18.64
N LEU A 62 -11.55 -1.37 17.96
CA LEU A 62 -12.65 -0.64 18.59
C LEU A 62 -13.51 -1.54 19.49
N PHE A 63 -13.80 -2.78 19.06
CA PHE A 63 -14.63 -3.72 19.83
C PHE A 63 -13.90 -4.36 21.01
N THR A 64 -12.57 -4.42 21.01
CA THR A 64 -11.77 -5.03 22.08
C THR A 64 -11.36 -4.05 23.19
N GLY A 65 -11.96 -2.85 23.22
CA GLY A 65 -11.67 -1.83 24.24
C GLY A 65 -10.41 -1.01 23.96
N GLY A 66 -9.95 -0.98 22.70
CA GLY A 66 -8.83 -0.16 22.27
C GLY A 66 -9.08 1.32 22.54
N ASN A 67 -8.02 2.03 22.94
CA ASN A 67 -8.08 3.46 23.17
C ASN A 67 -8.47 4.16 21.86
N LEU A 68 -9.52 4.99 21.86
CA LEU A 68 -9.98 5.70 20.66
C LEU A 68 -8.83 6.44 19.94
N LYS A 69 -7.82 6.89 20.71
CA LYS A 69 -6.60 7.51 20.18
C LYS A 69 -5.80 6.60 19.24
N SER A 70 -5.69 5.30 19.53
CA SER A 70 -4.93 4.37 18.69
C SER A 70 -5.59 4.09 17.34
N ALA A 71 -6.91 4.27 17.23
CA ALA A 71 -7.63 4.21 15.95
C ALA A 71 -7.65 5.57 15.24
N LEU A 72 -7.77 6.67 15.97
CA LEU A 72 -7.78 8.03 15.43
C LEU A 72 -6.45 8.44 14.80
N ILE A 73 -5.32 8.11 15.41
CA ILE A 73 -3.99 8.51 14.90
C ILE A 73 -3.76 8.06 13.45
N PRO A 74 -3.89 6.76 13.10
CA PRO A 74 -3.70 6.32 11.72
C PRO A 74 -4.75 6.90 10.77
N LEU A 75 -5.98 7.13 11.22
CA LEU A 75 -7.03 7.74 10.41
C LEU A 75 -6.71 9.22 10.08
N VAL A 76 -6.26 9.99 11.07
CA VAL A 76 -5.84 11.39 10.89
C VAL A 76 -4.59 11.46 10.01
N ALA A 77 -3.64 10.56 10.20
CA ALA A 77 -2.45 10.48 9.34
C ALA A 77 -2.84 10.18 7.88
N LEU A 78 -3.76 9.24 7.64
CA LEU A 78 -4.27 8.92 6.31
C LEU A 78 -4.99 10.13 5.67
N ALA A 79 -5.85 10.81 6.44
CA ALA A 79 -6.54 12.01 5.99
C ALA A 79 -5.56 13.15 5.64
N ALA A 80 -4.54 13.37 6.47
CA ALA A 80 -3.49 14.34 6.20
C ALA A 80 -2.72 14.02 4.91
N MET A 81 -2.34 12.75 4.70
CA MET A 81 -1.69 12.33 3.45
C MET A 81 -2.59 12.56 2.23
N PHE A 82 -3.90 12.27 2.35
CA PHE A 82 -4.85 12.52 1.27
C PHE A 82 -4.94 14.01 0.93
N ILE A 83 -5.04 14.89 1.94
CA ILE A 83 -5.08 16.34 1.72
C ILE A 83 -3.82 16.83 1.01
N VAL A 84 -2.64 16.41 1.48
CA VAL A 84 -1.36 16.77 0.83
C VAL A 84 -1.36 16.30 -0.62
N SER A 85 -1.76 15.05 -0.86
CA SER A 85 -1.77 14.47 -2.20
C SER A 85 -2.77 15.16 -3.13
N TYR A 86 -3.93 15.56 -2.62
CA TYR A 86 -4.96 16.27 -3.38
C TYR A 86 -4.57 17.71 -3.72
N VAL A 87 -3.83 18.38 -2.84
CA VAL A 87 -3.28 19.72 -3.10
C VAL A 87 -2.15 19.67 -4.14
N LEU A 88 -1.31 18.63 -4.10
CA LEU A 88 -0.23 18.43 -5.07
C LEU A 88 -0.74 17.91 -6.42
N ALA A 89 -1.92 17.30 -6.47
CA ALA A 89 -2.49 16.75 -7.70
C ALA A 89 -3.00 17.86 -8.61
N ASP A 90 -2.60 17.78 -9.88
CA ASP A 90 -3.13 18.62 -10.94
C ASP A 90 -4.40 17.99 -11.56
N GLY A 91 -5.32 18.82 -12.04
CA GLY A 91 -6.55 18.43 -12.73
C GLY A 91 -6.34 18.16 -14.22
N ALA A 92 -5.13 18.33 -14.74
CA ALA A 92 -4.83 18.17 -16.16
C ALA A 92 -5.41 16.86 -16.72
N VAL A 93 -6.33 16.99 -17.67
CA VAL A 93 -6.97 15.87 -18.36
C VAL A 93 -6.17 15.59 -19.64
N LYS A 94 -5.76 14.34 -19.86
CA LYS A 94 -5.21 13.93 -21.16
C LYS A 94 -6.32 14.08 -22.21
N PRO A 95 -6.07 14.71 -23.38
CA PRO A 95 -7.09 14.93 -24.42
C PRO A 95 -7.78 13.66 -24.91
N THR A 96 -7.15 12.50 -24.74
CA THR A 96 -7.65 11.17 -25.13
C THR A 96 -8.69 10.60 -24.15
N TRP A 97 -8.83 11.16 -22.95
CA TRP A 97 -9.71 10.62 -21.91
C TRP A 97 -10.95 11.50 -21.72
N THR A 98 -12.14 10.92 -21.87
CA THR A 98 -13.44 11.55 -21.58
C THR A 98 -13.73 11.50 -20.07
N ILE A 99 -12.86 12.12 -19.27
CA ILE A 99 -13.02 12.25 -17.82
C ILE A 99 -13.11 13.71 -17.42
N SER A 100 -13.86 13.99 -16.35
CA SER A 100 -13.92 15.34 -15.79
C SER A 100 -12.59 15.72 -15.14
N GLU A 101 -12.28 17.02 -15.08
CA GLU A 101 -11.11 17.56 -14.38
C GLU A 101 -11.05 17.10 -12.91
N SER A 102 -12.20 17.05 -12.25
CA SER A 102 -12.35 16.53 -10.87
C SER A 102 -11.93 15.07 -10.76
N THR A 103 -12.35 14.23 -11.72
CA THR A 103 -11.97 12.82 -11.77
C THR A 103 -10.48 12.66 -12.00
N SER A 104 -9.89 13.44 -12.92
CA SER A 104 -8.45 13.40 -13.20
C SER A 104 -7.64 13.79 -11.96
N LYS A 105 -8.07 14.85 -11.26
CA LYS A 105 -7.43 15.30 -10.02
C LYS A 105 -7.50 14.25 -8.92
N LEU A 106 -8.62 13.55 -8.77
CA LEU A 106 -8.76 12.45 -7.80
C LEU A 106 -7.85 11.27 -8.12
N ILE A 107 -7.72 10.91 -9.41
CA ILE A 107 -6.81 9.85 -9.85
C ILE A 107 -5.35 10.25 -9.56
N GLY A 108 -4.97 11.49 -9.90
CA GLY A 108 -3.65 12.04 -9.61
C GLY A 108 -3.34 12.07 -8.12
N ALA A 109 -4.31 12.51 -7.30
CA ALA A 109 -4.20 12.50 -5.85
C ALA A 109 -4.03 11.09 -5.29
N GLY A 110 -4.79 10.12 -5.80
CA GLY A 110 -4.64 8.71 -5.43
C GLY A 110 -3.25 8.17 -5.75
N LEU A 111 -2.71 8.48 -6.94
CA LEU A 111 -1.39 8.04 -7.35
C LEU A 111 -0.27 8.64 -6.46
N ILE A 112 -0.33 9.94 -6.20
CA ILE A 112 0.62 10.63 -5.31
C ILE A 112 0.53 10.05 -3.89
N MET A 113 -0.69 9.86 -3.39
CA MET A 113 -0.94 9.28 -2.06
C MET A 113 -0.36 7.88 -1.93
N THR A 114 -0.57 7.02 -2.93
CA THR A 114 0.01 5.68 -2.96
C THR A 114 1.53 5.73 -3.01
N GLY A 115 2.12 6.67 -3.76
CA GLY A 115 3.57 6.89 -3.79
C GLY A 115 4.15 7.29 -2.43
N ILE A 116 3.50 8.22 -1.72
CA ILE A 116 3.88 8.63 -0.36
C ILE A 116 3.76 7.45 0.60
N ALA A 117 2.63 6.75 0.57
CA ALA A 117 2.37 5.59 1.43
C ALA A 117 3.40 4.47 1.19
N ALA A 118 3.76 4.21 -0.07
CA ALA A 118 4.80 3.25 -0.42
C ALA A 118 6.18 3.67 0.11
N GLY A 119 6.55 4.95 -0.05
CA GLY A 119 7.81 5.48 0.49
C GLY A 119 7.89 5.37 2.01
N VAL A 120 6.81 5.72 2.73
CA VAL A 120 6.70 5.58 4.18
C VAL A 120 6.76 4.10 4.58
N ALA A 121 6.09 3.21 3.85
CA ALA A 121 6.12 1.77 4.11
C ALA A 121 7.53 1.19 3.96
N VAL A 122 8.27 1.58 2.91
CA VAL A 122 9.67 1.17 2.71
C VAL A 122 10.55 1.70 3.85
N ALA A 123 10.42 2.98 4.21
CA ALA A 123 11.18 3.56 5.32
C ALA A 123 10.87 2.85 6.66
N ALA A 124 9.60 2.57 6.94
CA ALA A 124 9.18 1.84 8.13
C ALA A 124 9.69 0.39 8.14
N ALA A 125 9.69 -0.29 6.99
CA ALA A 125 10.21 -1.64 6.85
C ALA A 125 11.73 -1.69 7.08
N ILE A 126 12.48 -0.73 6.51
CA ILE A 126 13.92 -0.60 6.75
C ILE A 126 14.19 -0.32 8.23
N TYR A 127 13.52 0.67 8.81
CA TYR A 127 13.69 1.00 10.23
C TYR A 127 13.37 -0.20 11.14
N GLY A 128 12.27 -0.90 10.88
CA GLY A 128 11.89 -2.11 11.61
C GLY A 128 12.87 -3.27 11.42
N GLY A 129 13.49 -3.39 10.25
CA GLY A 129 14.54 -4.37 9.97
C GLY A 129 15.86 -4.05 10.69
N VAL A 130 16.32 -2.80 10.59
CA VAL A 130 17.56 -2.32 11.22
C VAL A 130 17.45 -2.37 12.74
N MET A 131 16.32 -1.94 13.32
CA MET A 131 16.11 -1.98 14.77
C MET A 131 16.11 -3.40 15.35
N LYS A 132 15.79 -4.42 14.55
CA LYS A 132 15.90 -5.84 14.94
C LYS A 132 17.32 -6.38 14.93
N LEU A 133 18.27 -5.67 14.32
CA LEU A 133 19.70 -6.04 14.36
C LEU A 133 20.40 -5.46 15.59
N PHE A 134 19.83 -4.40 16.18
CA PHE A 134 20.37 -3.72 17.36
C PHE A 134 19.65 -4.10 18.68
N LYS A 135 18.55 -4.86 18.61
CA LYS A 135 17.86 -5.46 19.76
C LYS A 135 17.93 -6.97 19.67
#